data_AF-A0AAV6K9Y2-F1
#
_entry.id   AF-A0AAV6K9Y2-F1
#
_cell.length_a   1.000
_cell.length_b   1.000
_cell.length_c   1.000
_cell.angle_alpha   90.00
_cell.angle_beta   90.00
_cell.angle_gamma   90.00
#
_symmetry.space_group_name_H-M   'P 1'
#
loop_
_entity.id
_entity.type
_entity.pdbx_description
1 polymer ?
#
loop_
_entity_poly.entity_id
_entity_poly.type
_entity_poly.pdbx_seq_one_letter_code
_entity_poly.pdbx_strand_id
1 'polypeptide(L)'
;MSGARLCALLGELGYEGRGALDPDSFEWPFQYDDDRPILDWICHSLRPSNVLSPSEVSQYEQFIQEGKLLEGEDLDFAYDSISAFSTRRDNQEAVFGAEEGLKDIRLALISRDATLAYKAEALELQRQLRQLQNQYDMLTSQASSLIQGRRARVAATSNVNGQLTTIDDSLSARNLEMNAVLGRISSTAQELAHYHSGDEDGIYLAYSNFHPYLIVDASCMKELNQWFVKQLDTGPYRLVAEEGKAKCSWVNLDDMSNILVRDLEKSHHQRVSELQRLRSIFGTSERQWVEAQVENAKQQAILMALKAQVTSDEAHSHLDLHSLRRKHAELVGELSNLYHKEEKLLSENIPDLCWELAQLQDTYILQGDYDLKVMRQEYYISRQKAFINHLINQLARHQFLKIACQLEKKTMLGAYALLKVIESELQGYLSATKGRVSRCLALIQAASDVQEQGAVDDQDTFLHGVRDLLSIHSNAQAGLSTYVSAPGIVQQISGLQSDLMTLQSDLEHALPEDRNRCINELCTFIQSLQQLLFSSSTTAQPILTPRSLMKELDEMEKINAKLSAAVEEVTLEHCKKNEIVKHHSQEVGLQRRVFVDFFCNPERLRNQVGELTDRVRALHSSSERN
;
A
#
# COMPACT_ATOMS: atom_id res chain seq x y z
N MET A 1 41.89 50.73 3.54
CA MET A 1 43.03 50.99 4.43
C MET A 1 43.75 49.66 4.55
N SER A 2 45.06 49.64 4.32
CA SER A 2 45.80 48.42 3.98
C SER A 2 46.93 48.12 4.97
N GLY A 3 47.31 46.85 5.07
CA GLY A 3 48.45 46.38 5.85
C GLY A 3 49.76 47.07 5.45
N ALA A 4 49.88 47.46 4.17
CA ALA A 4 51.00 48.24 3.65
C ALA A 4 51.21 49.60 4.35
N ARG A 5 50.13 50.29 4.74
CA ARG A 5 50.22 51.59 5.40
C ARG A 5 50.63 51.46 6.87
N LEU A 6 50.20 50.39 7.54
CA LEU A 6 50.64 50.04 8.88
C LEU A 6 52.15 49.70 8.91
N CYS A 7 52.62 48.86 7.97
CA CYS A 7 54.05 48.53 7.85
C CYS A 7 54.91 49.75 7.50
N ALA A 8 54.39 50.68 6.68
CA ALA A 8 55.07 51.94 6.39
C ALA A 8 55.20 52.81 7.65
N LEU A 9 54.11 52.93 8.43
CA LEU A 9 54.08 53.72 9.66
C LEU A 9 54.99 53.13 10.73
N LEU A 10 54.99 51.81 10.95
CA LEU A 10 55.94 51.14 11.85
C LEU A 10 57.41 51.37 11.46
N GLY A 11 57.67 51.47 10.16
CA GLY A 11 58.98 51.87 9.65
C GLY A 11 59.34 53.33 9.94
N GLU A 12 58.38 54.24 9.84
CA GLU A 12 58.55 55.67 10.21
C GLU A 12 58.73 55.86 11.72
N LEU A 13 58.18 54.96 12.53
CA LEU A 13 58.35 54.94 13.99
C LEU A 13 59.68 54.29 14.45
N GLY A 14 60.52 53.82 13.53
CA GLY A 14 61.86 53.31 13.85
C GLY A 14 61.92 51.84 14.28
N TYR A 15 60.94 51.01 13.93
CA TYR A 15 60.96 49.57 14.25
C TYR A 15 62.08 48.83 13.51
N GLU A 16 63.00 48.21 14.26
CA GLU A 16 64.21 47.55 13.73
C GLU A 16 63.90 46.36 12.80
N GLY A 17 62.73 45.73 12.93
CA GLY A 17 62.29 44.57 12.14
C GLY A 17 61.62 44.89 10.80
N ARG A 18 61.68 46.13 10.30
CA ARG A 18 60.96 46.57 9.08
C ARG A 18 61.18 45.66 7.85
N GLY A 19 62.36 45.08 7.71
CA GLY A 19 62.71 44.20 6.58
C GLY A 19 62.09 42.78 6.65
N ALA A 20 61.52 42.38 7.79
CA ALA A 20 60.93 41.06 8.00
C ALA A 20 59.39 41.07 7.93
N LEU A 21 58.77 42.25 7.82
CA LEU A 21 57.32 42.40 7.81
C LEU A 21 56.82 42.46 6.37
N ASP A 22 56.07 41.43 5.96
CA ASP A 22 55.40 41.38 4.67
C ASP A 22 54.04 42.12 4.73
N PRO A 23 53.81 43.16 3.91
CA PRO A 23 52.56 43.92 3.88
C PRO A 23 51.30 43.08 3.69
N ASP A 24 51.38 42.01 2.89
CA ASP A 24 50.22 41.19 2.54
C ASP A 24 49.79 40.30 3.72
N SER A 25 50.74 39.92 4.58
CA SER A 25 50.48 39.19 5.82
C SER A 25 49.67 39.99 6.86
N PHE A 26 49.57 41.31 6.71
CA PHE A 26 48.82 42.21 7.59
C PHE A 26 47.53 42.77 6.95
N GLU A 27 47.09 42.23 5.80
CA GLU A 27 45.81 42.61 5.19
C GLU A 27 44.60 41.99 5.89
N TRP A 28 44.73 40.75 6.40
CA TRP A 28 43.61 40.01 7.00
C TRP A 28 42.96 40.69 8.23
N PRO A 29 43.67 41.39 9.14
CA PRO A 29 43.04 42.07 10.28
C PRO A 29 42.16 43.25 9.86
N PHE A 30 42.45 43.89 8.72
CA PHE A 30 41.63 44.99 8.19
C PHE A 30 40.32 44.50 7.56
N GLN A 31 40.15 43.19 7.36
CA GLN A 31 38.94 42.57 6.83
C GLN A 31 37.90 42.26 7.91
N TYR A 32 38.29 42.26 9.20
CA TYR A 32 37.37 42.08 10.32
C TYR A 32 36.78 43.42 10.76
N ASP A 33 35.45 43.53 10.76
CA ASP A 33 34.73 44.77 11.08
C ASP A 33 34.95 45.25 12.53
N ASP A 34 35.28 44.34 13.45
CA ASP A 34 35.53 44.64 14.87
C ASP A 34 36.93 45.26 15.10
N ASP A 35 37.95 44.81 14.36
CA ASP A 35 39.35 45.21 14.56
C ASP A 35 39.76 46.42 13.70
N ARG A 36 39.04 46.63 12.60
CA ARG A 36 39.30 47.70 11.63
C ARG A 36 39.31 49.12 12.21
N PRO A 37 38.37 49.52 13.11
CA PRO A 37 38.37 50.88 13.68
C PRO A 37 39.61 51.15 14.54
N ILE A 38 40.10 50.12 15.24
CA ILE A 38 41.28 50.22 16.12
C ILE A 38 42.54 50.34 15.27
N LEU A 39 42.69 49.51 14.24
CA LEU A 39 43.83 49.56 13.33
C LEU A 39 43.86 50.86 12.52
N ASP A 40 42.70 51.36 12.09
CA ASP A 40 42.58 52.66 11.45
C ASP A 40 42.95 53.80 12.42
N TRP A 41 42.56 53.72 13.70
CA TRP A 41 42.98 54.69 14.72
C TRP A 41 44.50 54.71 14.91
N ILE A 42 45.14 53.54 15.01
CA ILE A 42 46.60 53.41 15.14
C ILE A 42 47.31 54.09 13.96
N CYS A 43 46.84 53.84 12.74
CA CYS A 43 47.44 54.37 11.52
C CYS A 43 47.29 55.90 11.35
N HIS A 44 46.34 56.53 12.04
CA HIS A 44 46.12 57.99 11.96
C HIS A 44 46.67 58.75 13.17
N SER A 45 46.75 58.10 14.34
CA SER A 45 47.05 58.76 15.60
C SER A 45 48.53 58.69 15.97
N LEU A 46 49.22 57.62 15.56
CA LEU A 46 50.65 57.47 15.83
C LEU A 46 51.47 58.29 14.81
N ARG A 47 52.31 59.17 15.34
CA ARG A 47 53.30 59.96 14.60
C ARG A 47 54.69 59.73 15.20
N PRO A 48 55.78 60.00 14.45
CA PRO A 48 57.14 59.92 14.99
C PRO A 48 57.37 60.80 16.23
N SER A 49 56.58 61.86 16.42
CA SER A 49 56.57 62.70 17.62
C SER A 49 56.08 62.00 18.90
N ASN A 50 55.44 60.84 18.76
CA ASN A 50 54.84 60.11 19.87
C ASN A 50 55.75 58.97 20.36
N VAL A 51 56.90 58.76 19.69
CA VAL A 51 57.88 57.74 20.05
C VAL A 51 59.13 58.44 20.55
N LEU A 52 59.56 58.07 21.74
CA LEU A 52 60.78 58.61 22.35
C LEU A 52 61.98 58.24 21.48
N SER A 53 62.78 59.25 21.13
CA SER A 53 64.05 59.01 20.45
C SER A 53 65.01 58.23 21.37
N PRO A 54 65.96 57.46 20.82
CA PRO A 54 66.94 56.72 21.64
C PRO A 54 67.77 57.64 22.55
N SER A 55 67.96 58.91 22.17
CA SER A 55 68.54 59.97 22.99
C SER A 55 67.65 60.36 24.19
N GLU A 56 66.34 60.47 24.00
CA GLU A 56 65.39 60.79 25.07
C GLU A 56 65.20 59.61 26.02
N VAL A 57 65.23 58.37 25.52
CA VAL A 57 65.24 57.15 26.34
C VAL A 57 66.49 57.09 27.19
N SER A 58 67.67 57.41 26.63
CA SER A 58 68.92 57.48 27.40
C SER A 58 68.87 58.56 28.49
N GLN A 59 68.27 59.72 28.20
CA GLN A 59 68.06 60.78 29.19
C GLN A 59 67.06 60.37 30.27
N TYR A 60 65.99 59.67 29.90
CA TYR A 60 65.00 59.13 30.83
C TYR A 60 65.60 58.05 31.75
N GLU A 61 66.38 57.12 31.21
CA GLU A 61 67.13 56.12 32.00
C GLU A 61 68.15 56.80 32.94
N GLN A 62 68.78 57.88 32.50
CA GLN A 62 69.65 58.69 33.33
C GLN A 62 68.86 59.40 34.45
N PHE A 63 67.66 59.92 34.18
CA PHE A 63 66.78 60.50 35.21
C PHE A 63 66.26 59.47 36.22
N ILE A 64 66.01 58.23 35.78
CA ILE A 64 65.71 57.09 36.67
C ILE A 64 66.90 56.80 37.57
N GLN A 65 68.11 56.73 37.03
CA GLN A 65 69.34 56.48 37.81
C GLN A 65 69.64 57.63 38.79
N GLU A 66 69.30 58.87 38.44
CA GLU A 66 69.46 60.05 39.29
C GLU A 66 68.32 60.24 40.32
N GLY A 67 67.24 59.45 40.24
CA GLY A 67 66.10 59.53 41.16
C GLY A 67 65.31 60.85 41.07
N LYS A 68 65.38 61.56 39.94
CA LYS A 68 64.73 62.87 39.71
C LYS A 68 63.47 62.75 38.85
N LEU A 69 62.76 61.63 38.96
CA LEU A 69 61.55 61.38 38.18
C LEU A 69 60.34 61.93 38.93
N LEU A 70 59.59 62.83 38.31
CA LEU A 70 58.30 63.30 38.81
C LEU A 70 57.24 62.30 38.36
N GLU A 71 56.63 61.58 39.30
CA GLU A 71 55.58 60.59 39.03
C GLU A 71 54.28 60.98 39.75
N GLY A 72 53.13 60.74 39.11
CA GLY A 72 51.82 60.92 39.72
C GLY A 72 51.47 62.37 40.07
N GLU A 73 50.97 62.59 41.28
CA GLU A 73 50.41 63.88 41.72
C GLU A 73 51.40 65.05 41.63
N ASP A 74 52.70 64.80 41.76
CA ASP A 74 53.74 65.83 41.64
C ASP A 74 53.93 66.30 40.18
N LEU A 75 53.69 65.41 39.20
CA LEU A 75 53.69 65.75 37.78
C LEU A 75 52.44 66.54 37.39
N ASP A 76 51.27 66.11 37.90
CA ASP A 76 50.01 66.82 37.71
C ASP A 76 50.07 68.23 38.33
N PHE A 77 50.69 68.35 39.50
CA PHE A 77 50.94 69.65 40.13
C PHE A 77 51.90 70.53 39.32
N ALA A 78 52.97 69.96 38.76
CA ALA A 78 53.88 70.67 37.86
C ALA A 78 53.16 71.12 36.56
N TYR A 79 52.29 70.27 36.02
CA TYR A 79 51.50 70.54 34.82
C TYR A 79 50.50 71.70 35.06
N ASP A 80 49.84 71.69 36.21
CA ASP A 80 48.89 72.75 36.62
C ASP A 80 49.58 74.07 36.97
N SER A 81 50.85 74.05 37.40
CA SER A 81 51.62 75.25 37.75
C SER A 81 52.33 75.92 36.58
N ILE A 82 52.35 75.29 35.39
CA ILE A 82 52.84 75.93 34.15
C ILE A 82 51.70 76.75 33.53
N SER A 83 51.75 78.06 33.76
CA SER A 83 50.74 79.05 33.33
C SER A 83 50.49 79.16 31.82
N ALA A 84 51.23 78.42 30.98
CA ALA A 84 51.06 78.39 29.53
C ALA A 84 50.00 77.38 29.05
N PHE A 85 49.58 76.43 29.90
CA PHE A 85 48.76 75.28 29.47
C PHE A 85 47.45 75.08 30.24
N SER A 86 47.07 75.96 31.17
CA SER A 86 45.75 75.89 31.82
C SER A 86 44.64 76.36 30.86
N THR A 87 43.73 75.45 30.49
CA THR A 87 42.57 75.65 29.59
C THR A 87 41.41 76.44 30.21
N ARG A 88 41.63 77.14 31.34
CA ARG A 88 40.69 78.13 31.89
C ARG A 88 41.15 79.55 31.54
N ARG A 89 40.83 79.99 30.32
CA ARG A 89 40.74 81.42 30.01
C ARG A 89 39.31 81.90 30.29
N ASP A 90 39.09 82.39 31.50
CA ASP A 90 38.10 83.45 31.73
C ASP A 90 38.68 84.74 31.14
N ASN A 91 38.35 85.02 29.88
CA ASN A 91 38.71 86.27 29.19
C ASN A 91 37.82 87.43 29.65
N GLN A 92 37.84 87.74 30.94
CA GLN A 92 37.41 89.02 31.49
C GLN A 92 38.46 89.44 32.50
N GLU A 93 39.00 90.65 32.33
CA GLU A 93 39.96 91.31 33.23
C GLU A 93 41.46 90.99 32.99
N ALA A 94 41.94 91.26 31.78
CA ALA A 94 43.27 91.83 31.65
C ALA A 94 43.36 92.67 30.37
N VAL A 95 43.99 93.84 30.49
CA VAL A 95 44.33 94.79 29.41
C VAL A 95 43.19 95.72 28.99
N PHE A 96 42.80 96.59 29.92
CA PHE A 96 42.58 97.99 29.55
C PHE A 96 43.95 98.63 29.27
N GLY A 97 44.18 98.98 28.01
CA GLY A 97 45.24 99.88 27.58
C GLY A 97 44.68 100.80 26.48
N ALA A 98 44.34 102.02 26.90
CA ALA A 98 43.93 103.23 26.17
C ALA A 98 43.70 103.19 24.64
N GLU A 99 42.50 103.67 24.28
CA GLU A 99 42.14 104.49 23.11
C GLU A 99 42.36 103.92 21.70
N GLU A 100 41.33 103.23 21.19
CA GLU A 100 40.63 103.51 19.92
C GLU A 100 39.55 102.43 19.69
N GLY A 101 38.35 102.79 19.22
CA GLY A 101 37.42 101.79 18.64
C GLY A 101 35.98 101.71 19.17
N LEU A 102 35.19 102.78 19.02
CA LEU A 102 33.71 102.69 19.02
C LEU A 102 33.15 101.72 17.95
N LYS A 103 33.98 101.26 17.00
CA LYS A 103 33.65 100.22 16.00
C LYS A 103 33.83 98.80 16.53
N ASP A 104 34.74 98.57 17.47
CA ASP A 104 35.03 97.22 17.99
C ASP A 104 33.99 96.74 19.01
N ILE A 105 33.33 97.65 19.73
CA ILE A 105 32.21 97.28 20.62
C ILE A 105 31.02 96.74 19.81
N ARG A 106 30.76 97.31 18.62
CA ARG A 106 29.67 96.88 17.73
C ARG A 106 30.00 95.56 17.02
N LEU A 107 31.25 95.40 16.57
CA LEU A 107 31.74 94.12 16.01
C LEU A 107 31.79 93.01 17.07
N ALA A 108 32.19 93.32 18.30
CA ALA A 108 32.19 92.38 19.42
C ALA A 108 30.76 91.96 19.81
N LEU A 109 29.81 92.89 19.88
CA LEU A 109 28.38 92.58 20.11
C LEU A 109 27.79 91.71 18.99
N ILE A 110 28.05 92.03 17.72
CA ILE A 110 27.59 91.23 16.58
C ILE A 110 28.24 89.84 16.59
N SER A 111 29.53 89.72 16.93
CA SER A 111 30.22 88.43 17.07
C SER A 111 29.69 87.62 18.26
N ARG A 112 29.28 88.28 19.35
CA ARG A 112 28.71 87.65 20.54
C ARG A 112 27.29 87.15 20.28
N ASP A 113 26.48 87.92 19.56
CA ASP A 113 25.13 87.50 19.18
C ASP A 113 25.18 86.36 18.15
N ALA A 114 26.11 86.41 17.19
CA ALA A 114 26.33 85.32 16.24
C ALA A 114 26.83 84.04 16.94
N THR A 115 27.77 84.15 17.88
CA THR A 115 28.27 82.99 18.63
C THR A 115 27.23 82.40 19.60
N LEU A 116 26.34 83.22 20.17
CA LEU A 116 25.19 82.74 20.95
C LEU A 116 24.16 82.03 20.06
N ALA A 117 23.90 82.55 18.86
CA ALA A 117 23.03 81.89 17.88
C ALA A 117 23.59 80.52 17.45
N TYR A 118 24.88 80.42 17.13
CA TYR A 118 25.53 79.14 16.81
C TYR A 118 25.53 78.16 17.98
N LYS A 119 25.70 78.64 19.22
CA LYS A 119 25.59 77.79 20.42
C LYS A 119 24.16 77.29 20.65
N ALA A 120 23.16 78.13 20.40
CA ALA A 120 21.76 77.72 20.48
C ALA A 120 21.44 76.65 19.42
N GLU A 121 21.87 76.86 18.18
CA GLU A 121 21.70 75.91 17.08
C GLU A 121 22.44 74.59 17.35
N ALA A 122 23.66 74.64 17.88
CA ALA A 122 24.40 73.44 18.29
C ALA A 122 23.68 72.66 19.42
N LEU A 123 23.06 73.36 20.38
CA LEU A 123 22.25 72.71 21.43
C LEU A 123 20.96 72.11 20.87
N GLU A 124 20.32 72.76 19.90
CA GLU A 124 19.14 72.25 19.18
C GLU A 124 19.49 70.96 18.43
N LEU A 125 20.60 70.96 17.68
CA LEU A 125 21.11 69.78 16.98
C LEU A 125 21.49 68.65 17.93
N GLN A 126 22.08 68.98 19.09
CA GLN A 126 22.40 67.98 20.11
C GLN A 126 21.14 67.36 20.73
N ARG A 127 20.05 68.12 20.88
CA ARG A 127 18.75 67.58 21.30
C ARG A 127 18.15 66.67 20.24
N GLN A 128 18.21 67.06 18.96
CA GLN A 128 17.73 66.23 17.86
C GLN A 128 18.51 64.92 17.76
N LEU A 129 19.84 64.95 17.90
CA LEU A 129 20.67 63.74 17.93
C LEU A 129 20.31 62.80 19.09
N ARG A 130 20.06 63.34 20.30
CA ARG A 130 19.60 62.52 21.44
C ARG A 130 18.21 61.91 21.19
N GLN A 131 17.29 62.66 20.58
CA GLN A 131 15.97 62.13 20.23
C GLN A 131 16.08 61.00 19.20
N LEU A 132 16.93 61.16 18.18
CA LEU A 132 17.20 60.13 17.18
C LEU A 132 17.90 58.90 17.79
N GLN A 133 18.86 59.09 18.70
CA GLN A 133 19.49 57.98 19.43
C GLN A 133 18.47 57.22 20.28
N ASN A 134 17.63 57.91 21.05
CA ASN A 134 16.58 57.25 21.84
C ASN A 134 15.58 56.47 20.95
N GLN A 135 15.24 57.01 19.78
CA GLN A 135 14.40 56.31 18.80
C GLN A 135 15.11 55.07 18.24
N TYR A 136 16.40 55.18 17.92
CA TYR A 136 17.21 54.07 17.45
C TYR A 136 17.33 52.96 18.51
N ASP A 137 17.60 53.32 19.76
CA ASP A 137 17.71 52.37 20.87
C ASP A 137 16.38 51.64 21.12
N MET A 138 15.25 52.35 21.02
CA MET A 138 13.92 51.75 21.15
C MET A 138 13.63 50.77 19.99
N LEU A 139 13.95 51.15 18.75
CA LEU A 139 13.83 50.25 17.60
C LEU A 139 14.75 49.03 17.72
N THR A 140 15.96 49.22 18.25
CA THR A 140 16.94 48.15 18.47
C THR A 140 16.46 47.18 19.56
N SER A 141 15.84 47.69 20.63
CA SER A 141 15.24 46.84 21.67
C SER A 141 14.06 46.04 21.13
N GLN A 142 13.20 46.64 20.31
CA GLN A 142 12.10 45.94 19.63
C GLN A 142 12.61 44.88 18.63
N ALA A 143 13.64 45.20 17.85
CA ALA A 143 14.26 44.24 16.95
C ALA A 143 14.86 43.05 17.74
N SER A 144 15.52 43.31 18.87
CA SER A 144 16.09 42.26 19.71
C SER A 144 15.03 41.34 20.32
N SER A 145 13.89 41.88 20.78
CA SER A 145 12.79 41.09 21.33
C SER A 145 12.10 40.24 20.26
N LEU A 146 11.93 40.79 19.05
CA LEU A 146 11.43 40.04 17.88
C LEU A 146 12.36 38.90 17.49
N ILE A 147 13.68 39.15 17.45
CA ILE A 147 14.69 38.12 17.15
C ILE A 147 14.67 37.03 18.22
N GLN A 148 14.60 37.40 19.50
CA GLN A 148 14.56 36.44 20.60
C GLN A 148 13.26 35.62 20.57
N GLY A 149 12.11 36.26 20.32
CA GLY A 149 10.83 35.58 20.10
C GLY A 149 10.83 34.65 18.88
N ARG A 150 11.52 35.02 17.79
CA ARG A 150 11.73 34.14 16.64
C ARG A 150 12.59 32.93 17.00
N ARG A 151 13.72 33.12 17.72
CA ARG A 151 14.59 32.03 18.17
C ARG A 151 13.86 31.07 19.09
N ALA A 152 13.08 31.57 20.05
CA ALA A 152 12.27 30.75 20.96
C ALA A 152 11.22 29.92 20.20
N ARG A 153 10.51 30.52 19.22
CA ARG A 153 9.57 29.80 18.36
C ARG A 153 10.25 28.73 17.53
N VAL A 154 11.39 29.04 16.89
CA VAL A 154 12.15 28.06 16.10
C VAL A 154 12.64 26.89 16.96
N ALA A 155 13.11 27.15 18.18
CA ALA A 155 13.54 26.11 19.12
C ALA A 155 12.36 25.24 19.60
N ALA A 156 11.20 25.84 19.87
CA ALA A 156 9.99 25.10 20.21
C ALA A 156 9.53 24.22 19.03
N THR A 157 9.52 24.76 17.80
CA THR A 157 9.19 24.01 16.60
C THR A 157 10.18 22.87 16.34
N SER A 158 11.49 23.08 16.52
CA SER A 158 12.48 22.01 16.33
C SER A 158 12.30 20.88 17.34
N ASN A 159 11.97 21.19 18.60
CA ASN A 159 11.71 20.18 19.61
C ASN A 159 10.45 19.37 19.29
N VAL A 160 9.36 20.03 18.90
CA VAL A 160 8.12 19.36 18.47
C VAL A 160 8.38 18.51 17.22
N ASN A 161 9.15 19.03 16.26
CA ASN A 161 9.47 18.30 15.04
C ASN A 161 10.32 17.06 15.33
N GLY A 162 11.28 17.16 16.25
CA GLY A 162 12.06 16.01 16.73
C GLY A 162 11.20 14.95 17.43
N GLN A 163 10.21 15.37 18.23
CA GLN A 163 9.24 14.43 18.81
C GLN A 163 8.39 13.77 17.73
N LEU A 164 7.93 14.54 16.74
CA LEU A 164 7.12 14.03 15.64
C LEU A 164 7.87 12.97 14.83
N THR A 165 9.15 13.21 14.50
CA THR A 165 9.99 12.24 13.78
C THR A 165 10.20 10.97 14.60
N THR A 166 10.46 11.07 15.91
CA THR A 166 10.62 9.87 16.75
C THR A 166 9.34 9.02 16.81
N ILE A 167 8.16 9.66 16.83
CA ILE A 167 6.88 8.97 16.81
C ILE A 167 6.67 8.32 15.44
N ASP A 168 6.97 9.02 14.34
CA ASP A 168 6.85 8.49 12.98
C ASP A 168 7.77 7.29 12.75
N ASP A 169 9.02 7.37 13.19
CA ASP A 169 9.98 6.26 13.18
C ASP A 169 9.44 5.06 13.98
N SER A 170 8.86 5.30 15.16
CA SER A 170 8.28 4.22 15.98
C SER A 170 7.05 3.57 15.33
N LEU A 171 6.21 4.37 14.66
CA LEU A 171 5.01 3.89 13.97
C LEU A 171 5.37 3.13 12.70
N SER A 172 6.35 3.61 11.92
CA SER A 172 6.84 2.95 10.73
C SER A 172 7.50 1.61 11.06
N ALA A 173 8.32 1.54 12.12
CA ALA A 173 8.89 0.30 12.62
C ALA A 173 7.81 -0.73 13.00
N ARG A 174 6.81 -0.32 13.79
CA ARG A 174 5.67 -1.19 14.14
C ARG A 174 4.85 -1.64 12.93
N ASN A 175 4.63 -0.76 11.95
CA ASN A 175 3.94 -1.12 10.72
C ASN A 175 4.73 -2.17 9.93
N LEU A 176 6.05 -2.07 9.88
CA LEU A 176 6.92 -3.03 9.20
C LEU A 176 6.88 -4.40 9.89
N GLU A 177 6.94 -4.43 11.23
CA GLU A 177 6.75 -5.66 12.01
C GLU A 177 5.38 -6.30 11.78
N MET A 178 4.30 -5.50 11.81
CA MET A 178 2.94 -5.97 11.53
C MET A 178 2.84 -6.57 10.12
N ASN A 179 3.37 -5.88 9.12
CA ASN A 179 3.37 -6.36 7.74
C ASN A 179 4.16 -7.67 7.59
N ALA A 180 5.28 -7.83 8.30
CA ALA A 180 6.03 -9.07 8.32
C ALA A 180 5.24 -10.22 8.96
N VAL A 181 4.51 -9.96 10.06
CA VAL A 181 3.62 -10.96 10.69
C VAL A 181 2.49 -11.34 9.75
N LEU A 182 1.80 -10.37 9.14
CA LEU A 182 0.73 -10.62 8.18
C LEU A 182 1.22 -11.40 6.95
N GLY A 183 2.43 -11.10 6.47
CA GLY A 183 3.07 -11.85 5.39
C GLY A 183 3.29 -13.33 5.74
N ARG A 184 3.77 -13.62 6.95
CA ARG A 184 3.91 -15.01 7.46
C ARG A 184 2.56 -15.72 7.63
N ILE A 185 1.54 -15.02 8.12
CA ILE A 185 0.18 -15.57 8.23
C ILE A 185 -0.36 -15.88 6.83
N SER A 186 -0.14 -14.99 5.86
CA SER A 186 -0.57 -15.21 4.48
C SER A 186 0.13 -16.41 3.84
N SER A 187 1.45 -16.55 4.00
CA SER A 187 2.19 -17.69 3.42
C SER A 187 1.75 -19.01 4.04
N THR A 188 1.63 -19.08 5.37
CA THR A 188 1.19 -20.30 6.08
C THR A 188 -0.27 -20.65 5.78
N ALA A 189 -1.14 -19.65 5.62
CA ALA A 189 -2.52 -19.87 5.18
C ALA A 189 -2.58 -20.39 3.74
N GLN A 190 -1.68 -19.92 2.87
CA GLN A 190 -1.59 -20.38 1.48
C GLN A 190 -1.04 -21.81 1.38
N GLU A 191 -0.02 -22.15 2.18
CA GLU A 191 0.47 -23.52 2.34
C GLU A 191 -0.63 -24.45 2.87
N LEU A 192 -1.36 -24.02 3.90
CA LEU A 192 -2.50 -24.77 4.43
C LEU A 192 -3.60 -24.96 3.38
N ALA A 193 -3.94 -23.90 2.64
CA ALA A 193 -4.92 -23.98 1.56
C ALA A 193 -4.47 -24.94 0.45
N HIS A 194 -3.17 -24.96 0.12
CA HIS A 194 -2.59 -25.92 -0.82
C HIS A 194 -2.72 -27.37 -0.32
N TYR A 195 -2.41 -27.63 0.96
CA TYR A 195 -2.61 -28.96 1.56
C TYR A 195 -4.09 -29.40 1.61
N HIS A 196 -5.02 -28.46 1.51
CA HIS A 196 -6.46 -28.72 1.47
C HIS A 196 -7.09 -28.57 0.07
N SER A 197 -6.32 -28.28 -0.99
CA SER A 197 -6.85 -28.14 -2.35
C SER A 197 -7.27 -29.47 -2.97
N GLY A 198 -6.75 -30.59 -2.44
CA GLY A 198 -7.04 -31.93 -2.92
C GLY A 198 -6.29 -32.31 -4.21
N ASP A 199 -5.38 -31.45 -4.68
CA ASP A 199 -4.56 -31.72 -5.88
C ASP A 199 -3.37 -32.66 -5.59
N GLU A 200 -2.90 -32.69 -4.34
CA GLU A 200 -1.83 -33.59 -3.89
C GLU A 200 -2.46 -34.86 -3.28
N ASP A 201 -2.31 -35.99 -3.97
CA ASP A 201 -2.66 -37.30 -3.44
C ASP A 201 -1.77 -37.63 -2.22
N GLY A 202 -2.38 -37.78 -1.03
CA GLY A 202 -1.76 -38.51 0.08
C GLY A 202 -1.42 -37.74 1.36
N ILE A 203 -1.86 -36.49 1.54
CA ILE A 203 -1.60 -35.74 2.79
C ILE A 203 -2.59 -36.11 3.90
N TYR A 204 -3.85 -36.33 3.52
CA TYR A 204 -4.95 -36.54 4.43
C TYR A 204 -5.79 -37.75 4.00
N LEU A 205 -6.13 -38.60 4.97
CA LEU A 205 -7.02 -39.75 4.76
C LEU A 205 -8.42 -39.29 4.33
N ALA A 206 -8.85 -38.09 4.72
CA ALA A 206 -10.14 -37.52 4.33
C ALA A 206 -10.28 -37.28 2.81
N TYR A 207 -9.18 -36.99 2.11
CA TYR A 207 -9.17 -36.79 0.66
C TYR A 207 -8.81 -38.07 -0.11
N SER A 208 -8.39 -39.13 0.60
CA SER A 208 -8.01 -40.40 0.00
C SER A 208 -9.24 -41.22 -0.45
N ASN A 209 -9.14 -41.87 -1.61
CA ASN A 209 -10.18 -42.75 -2.09
C ASN A 209 -10.10 -44.13 -1.39
N PHE A 210 -11.08 -44.46 -0.53
CA PHE A 210 -11.16 -45.77 0.13
C PHE A 210 -11.76 -46.89 -0.73
N HIS A 211 -12.22 -46.60 -1.94
CA HIS A 211 -12.84 -47.59 -2.81
C HIS A 211 -11.94 -48.80 -3.11
N PRO A 212 -10.63 -48.63 -3.42
CA PRO A 212 -9.73 -49.78 -3.61
C PRO A 212 -9.58 -50.64 -2.35
N TYR A 213 -9.48 -50.03 -1.17
CA TYR A 213 -9.41 -50.76 0.11
C TYR A 213 -10.69 -51.59 0.33
N LEU A 214 -11.87 -51.00 0.10
CA LEU A 214 -13.14 -51.70 0.28
C LEU A 214 -13.31 -52.87 -0.70
N ILE A 215 -12.83 -52.74 -1.95
CA ILE A 215 -12.85 -53.84 -2.94
C ILE A 215 -11.95 -54.99 -2.47
N VAL A 216 -10.74 -54.69 -2.02
CA VAL A 216 -9.80 -55.70 -1.53
C VAL A 216 -10.34 -56.37 -0.27
N ASP A 217 -10.93 -55.61 0.65
CA ASP A 217 -11.50 -56.15 1.89
C ASP A 217 -12.71 -57.07 1.62
N ALA A 218 -13.62 -56.65 0.75
CA ALA A 218 -14.75 -57.47 0.33
C ALA A 218 -14.30 -58.77 -0.38
N SER A 219 -13.22 -58.71 -1.16
CA SER A 219 -12.64 -59.89 -1.82
C SER A 219 -11.98 -60.83 -0.81
N CYS A 220 -11.21 -60.29 0.14
CA CYS A 220 -10.61 -61.05 1.24
C CYS A 220 -11.68 -61.75 2.09
N MET A 221 -12.79 -61.05 2.39
CA MET A 221 -13.91 -61.64 3.13
C MET A 221 -14.57 -62.81 2.38
N LYS A 222 -14.72 -62.69 1.05
CA LYS A 222 -15.22 -63.80 0.21
C LYS A 222 -14.27 -65.00 0.25
N GLU A 223 -12.96 -64.78 0.12
CA GLU A 223 -11.97 -65.85 0.20
C GLU A 223 -11.94 -66.52 1.58
N LEU A 224 -12.01 -65.72 2.66
CA LEU A 224 -12.08 -66.23 4.04
C LEU A 224 -13.34 -67.08 4.25
N ASN A 225 -14.49 -66.66 3.73
CA ASN A 225 -15.73 -67.44 3.80
C ASN A 225 -15.61 -68.74 2.99
N GLN A 226 -15.02 -68.72 1.80
CA GLN A 226 -14.77 -69.94 1.03
C GLN A 226 -13.78 -70.88 1.73
N TRP A 227 -12.75 -70.34 2.37
CA TRP A 227 -11.79 -71.10 3.16
C TRP A 227 -12.49 -71.73 4.38
N PHE A 228 -13.35 -70.98 5.07
CA PHE A 228 -14.15 -71.46 6.20
C PHE A 228 -15.02 -72.65 5.79
N VAL A 229 -15.77 -72.53 4.69
CA VAL A 229 -16.62 -73.62 4.17
C VAL A 229 -15.77 -74.84 3.80
N LYS A 230 -14.61 -74.66 3.15
CA LYS A 230 -13.73 -75.78 2.78
C LYS A 230 -13.13 -76.49 3.99
N GLN A 231 -12.72 -75.74 5.01
CA GLN A 231 -11.87 -76.24 6.11
C GLN A 231 -12.61 -76.48 7.42
N LEU A 232 -13.84 -75.97 7.61
CA LEU A 232 -14.52 -76.03 8.92
C LEU A 232 -15.94 -76.60 8.84
N ASP A 233 -16.70 -76.38 7.75
CA ASP A 233 -18.05 -76.97 7.59
C ASP A 233 -18.03 -78.50 7.48
N THR A 234 -16.92 -79.07 7.02
CA THR A 234 -16.79 -80.53 6.84
C THR A 234 -16.53 -81.30 8.15
N GLY A 235 -16.48 -80.61 9.29
CA GLY A 235 -16.29 -81.19 10.61
C GLY A 235 -14.89 -81.79 10.84
N PRO A 236 -14.52 -82.10 12.10
CA PRO A 236 -13.17 -82.54 12.47
C PRO A 236 -12.73 -83.87 11.83
N TYR A 237 -13.69 -84.70 11.42
CA TYR A 237 -13.45 -86.09 11.05
C TYR A 237 -12.96 -86.28 9.62
N ARG A 238 -13.32 -85.39 8.68
CA ARG A 238 -12.96 -85.56 7.26
C ARG A 238 -11.58 -84.98 6.91
N LEU A 239 -11.20 -83.89 7.57
CA LEU A 239 -9.96 -83.15 7.26
C LEU A 239 -8.68 -83.90 7.66
N VAL A 240 -8.76 -84.67 8.75
CA VAL A 240 -7.61 -85.46 9.25
C VAL A 240 -7.49 -86.80 8.51
N ALA A 241 -8.57 -87.28 7.89
CA ALA A 241 -8.51 -88.47 7.04
C ALA A 241 -7.66 -88.24 5.77
N GLU A 242 -7.62 -87.00 5.25
CA GLU A 242 -6.85 -86.67 4.05
C GLU A 242 -5.35 -86.48 4.32
N GLU A 243 -4.96 -85.82 5.43
CA GLU A 243 -3.54 -85.68 5.80
C GLU A 243 -2.98 -86.91 6.55
N GLY A 244 -3.84 -87.67 7.26
CA GLY A 244 -3.46 -88.94 7.88
C GLY A 244 -2.97 -89.97 6.86
N LYS A 245 -3.50 -89.94 5.64
CA LYS A 245 -3.00 -90.73 4.50
C LYS A 245 -1.57 -90.37 4.09
N ALA A 246 -1.15 -89.11 4.29
CA ALA A 246 0.18 -88.64 3.90
C ALA A 246 1.27 -88.93 4.96
N LYS A 247 0.90 -89.01 6.25
CA LYS A 247 1.85 -89.29 7.35
C LYS A 247 1.84 -90.76 7.81
N CYS A 248 0.75 -91.50 7.61
CA CYS A 248 0.63 -92.89 7.99
C CYS A 248 0.09 -93.73 6.80
N SER A 249 0.99 -94.25 5.96
CA SER A 249 0.63 -95.16 4.85
C SER A 249 0.14 -96.54 5.30
N TRP A 250 0.15 -96.83 6.61
CA TRP A 250 -0.11 -98.15 7.18
C TRP A 250 -1.59 -98.38 7.54
N VAL A 251 -2.42 -97.33 7.53
CA VAL A 251 -3.85 -97.44 7.87
C VAL A 251 -4.66 -96.75 6.77
N ASN A 252 -5.27 -97.54 5.89
CA ASN A 252 -6.33 -97.06 5.00
C ASN A 252 -7.53 -96.63 5.86
N LEU A 253 -7.61 -95.32 6.15
CA LEU A 253 -8.72 -94.70 6.87
C LEU A 253 -10.02 -94.62 6.03
N ASP A 254 -10.10 -95.33 4.90
CA ASP A 254 -11.27 -95.32 4.00
C ASP A 254 -12.40 -96.23 4.48
N ASP A 255 -12.17 -97.09 5.48
CA ASP A 255 -13.19 -98.05 5.97
C ASP A 255 -14.05 -97.55 7.15
N MET A 256 -13.96 -96.27 7.51
CA MET A 256 -14.92 -95.65 8.43
C MET A 256 -16.01 -94.95 7.63
N SER A 257 -16.85 -95.80 7.04
CA SER A 257 -18.22 -95.48 6.66
C SER A 257 -18.87 -94.59 7.72
N ASN A 258 -19.05 -93.34 7.32
CA ASN A 258 -20.04 -92.43 7.87
C ASN A 258 -21.43 -93.06 7.76
N ILE A 259 -21.86 -93.77 8.80
CA ILE A 259 -23.29 -93.82 9.15
C ILE A 259 -23.43 -93.44 10.62
N LEU A 260 -23.00 -92.22 10.96
CA LEU A 260 -23.38 -91.55 12.19
C LEU A 260 -24.61 -90.67 11.99
N VAL A 261 -25.73 -91.27 11.54
CA VAL A 261 -27.07 -90.72 11.81
C VAL A 261 -28.11 -91.80 12.17
N ARG A 262 -27.77 -93.09 12.37
CA ARG A 262 -28.84 -94.04 12.73
C ARG A 262 -28.63 -95.13 13.77
N ASP A 263 -27.42 -95.50 14.22
CA ASP A 263 -27.32 -96.48 15.33
C ASP A 263 -25.97 -96.39 16.06
N LEU A 264 -25.85 -95.48 17.05
CA LEU A 264 -24.66 -95.35 17.90
C LEU A 264 -24.36 -96.69 18.63
N GLU A 265 -25.40 -97.37 19.09
CA GLU A 265 -25.34 -98.62 19.85
C GLU A 265 -24.72 -99.77 19.05
N LYS A 266 -25.04 -99.89 17.75
CA LYS A 266 -24.47 -100.96 16.90
C LYS A 266 -22.98 -100.76 16.66
N SER A 267 -22.52 -99.52 16.53
CA SER A 267 -21.08 -99.21 16.35
C SER A 267 -20.26 -99.45 17.62
N HIS A 268 -20.84 -99.18 18.79
CA HIS A 268 -20.22 -99.50 20.08
C HIS A 268 -20.14 -101.00 20.29
N HIS A 269 -21.21 -101.74 19.98
CA HIS A 269 -21.19 -103.20 20.06
C HIS A 269 -20.16 -103.83 19.11
N GLN A 270 -20.01 -103.31 17.88
CA GLN A 270 -18.97 -103.79 16.96
C GLN A 270 -17.56 -103.54 17.50
N ARG A 271 -17.28 -102.36 18.06
CA ARG A 271 -15.95 -102.06 18.64
C ARG A 271 -15.66 -102.90 19.88
N VAL A 272 -16.66 -103.15 20.73
CA VAL A 272 -16.51 -104.02 21.89
C VAL A 272 -16.27 -105.47 21.47
N SER A 273 -16.96 -105.95 20.44
CA SER A 273 -16.74 -107.29 19.88
C SER A 273 -15.36 -107.42 19.23
N GLU A 274 -14.87 -106.39 18.54
CA GLU A 274 -13.52 -106.38 17.97
C GLU A 274 -12.43 -106.34 19.05
N LEU A 275 -12.62 -105.57 20.13
CA LEU A 275 -11.72 -105.60 21.29
C LEU A 275 -11.70 -106.98 21.95
N GLN A 276 -12.87 -107.60 22.14
CA GLN A 276 -12.97 -108.96 22.65
C GLN A 276 -12.26 -109.99 21.73
N ARG A 277 -12.35 -109.80 20.40
CA ARG A 277 -11.63 -110.62 19.43
C ARG A 277 -10.11 -110.41 19.52
N LEU A 278 -9.63 -109.18 19.60
CA LEU A 278 -8.21 -108.90 19.75
C LEU A 278 -7.66 -109.45 21.07
N ARG A 279 -8.42 -109.31 22.16
CA ARG A 279 -8.08 -109.85 23.48
C ARG A 279 -7.98 -111.38 23.48
N SER A 280 -8.90 -112.06 22.81
CA SER A 280 -8.84 -113.53 22.72
C SER A 280 -7.66 -113.99 21.87
N ILE A 281 -7.40 -113.33 20.73
CA ILE A 281 -6.25 -113.62 19.87
C ILE A 281 -4.95 -113.39 20.63
N PHE A 282 -4.77 -112.23 21.28
CA PHE A 282 -3.56 -111.92 22.04
C PHE A 282 -3.33 -112.88 23.20
N GLY A 283 -4.37 -113.18 23.99
CA GLY A 283 -4.27 -114.17 25.06
C GLY A 283 -3.85 -115.55 24.55
N THR A 284 -4.36 -115.99 23.40
CA THR A 284 -3.95 -117.27 22.79
C THR A 284 -2.53 -117.22 22.20
N SER A 285 -2.13 -116.12 21.56
CA SER A 285 -0.80 -115.99 20.96
C SER A 285 0.29 -115.90 22.00
N GLU A 286 0.08 -115.13 23.08
CA GLU A 286 1.02 -115.02 24.19
C GLU A 286 1.18 -116.37 24.90
N ARG A 287 0.07 -117.09 25.13
CA ARG A 287 0.11 -118.44 25.68
C ARG A 287 0.91 -119.40 24.79
N GLN A 288 0.65 -119.42 23.49
CA GLN A 288 1.39 -120.26 22.54
C GLN A 288 2.87 -119.89 22.49
N TRP A 289 3.20 -118.61 22.61
CA TRP A 289 4.57 -118.14 22.67
C TRP A 289 5.28 -118.61 23.95
N VAL A 290 4.62 -118.49 25.12
CA VAL A 290 5.14 -118.99 26.40
C VAL A 290 5.31 -120.52 26.37
N GLU A 291 4.31 -121.27 25.88
CA GLU A 291 4.37 -122.73 25.75
C GLU A 291 5.52 -123.16 24.82
N ALA A 292 5.70 -122.50 23.68
CA ALA A 292 6.82 -122.75 22.78
C ALA A 292 8.18 -122.44 23.44
N GLN A 293 8.25 -121.37 24.24
CA GLN A 293 9.45 -121.01 24.97
C GLN A 293 9.78 -122.02 26.09
N VAL A 294 8.76 -122.52 26.79
CA VAL A 294 8.90 -123.56 27.82
C VAL A 294 9.34 -124.88 27.19
N GLU A 295 8.73 -125.30 26.09
CA GLU A 295 9.11 -126.55 25.40
C GLU A 295 10.52 -126.45 24.83
N ASN A 296 10.93 -125.30 24.30
CA ASN A 296 12.32 -125.06 23.89
C ASN A 296 13.28 -125.17 25.09
N ALA A 297 12.96 -124.55 26.23
CA ALA A 297 13.78 -124.65 27.44
C ALA A 297 13.86 -126.10 27.96
N LYS A 298 12.77 -126.86 27.89
CA LYS A 298 12.72 -128.28 28.23
C LYS A 298 13.59 -129.12 27.30
N GLN A 299 13.50 -128.91 25.99
CA GLN A 299 14.37 -129.58 25.02
C GLN A 299 15.84 -129.24 25.24
N GLN A 300 16.17 -127.99 25.55
CA GLN A 300 17.54 -127.59 25.91
C GLN A 300 18.02 -128.28 27.18
N ALA A 301 17.19 -128.36 28.22
CA ALA A 301 17.53 -129.05 29.47
C ALA A 301 17.74 -130.56 29.24
N ILE A 302 16.91 -131.21 28.42
CA ILE A 302 17.08 -132.62 28.03
C ILE A 302 18.41 -132.80 27.28
N LEU A 303 18.73 -131.92 26.31
CA LEU A 303 20.01 -131.98 25.60
C LEU A 303 21.19 -131.77 26.54
N MET A 304 21.09 -130.88 27.52
CA MET A 304 22.11 -130.67 28.54
C MET A 304 22.26 -131.89 29.46
N ALA A 305 21.15 -132.49 29.91
CA ALA A 305 21.15 -133.70 30.72
C ALA A 305 21.73 -134.90 29.95
N LEU A 306 21.37 -135.09 28.68
CA LEU A 306 21.94 -136.13 27.82
C LEU A 306 23.44 -135.91 27.60
N LYS A 307 23.89 -134.67 27.39
CA LYS A 307 25.33 -134.35 27.34
C LYS A 307 26.04 -134.67 28.67
N ALA A 308 25.41 -134.37 29.80
CA ALA A 308 25.93 -134.69 31.13
C ALA A 308 25.92 -136.22 31.38
N GLN A 309 24.96 -136.96 30.83
CA GLN A 309 24.88 -138.41 30.97
C GLN A 309 25.88 -139.14 30.07
N VAL A 310 26.09 -138.68 28.83
CA VAL A 310 27.16 -139.18 27.95
C VAL A 310 28.54 -138.99 28.60
N THR A 311 28.77 -137.85 29.24
CA THR A 311 30.02 -137.59 29.99
C THR A 311 30.10 -138.38 31.31
N SER A 312 28.97 -138.81 31.88
CA SER A 312 28.92 -139.66 33.08
C SER A 312 29.07 -141.15 32.77
N ASP A 313 28.58 -141.66 31.63
CA ASP A 313 28.72 -143.06 31.23
C ASP A 313 30.18 -143.42 30.89
N GLU A 314 31.01 -142.42 30.58
CA GLU A 314 32.47 -142.57 30.51
C GLU A 314 33.10 -142.86 31.90
N ALA A 315 32.45 -142.46 32.99
CA ALA A 315 32.88 -142.70 34.36
C ALA A 315 32.04 -143.81 35.04
N HIS A 316 32.36 -145.07 34.73
CA HIS A 316 31.69 -146.26 35.28
C HIS A 316 31.71 -146.27 36.82
N SER A 317 30.64 -145.80 37.46
CA SER A 317 30.45 -145.87 38.90
C SER A 317 29.36 -146.89 39.22
N HIS A 318 29.79 -148.09 39.65
CA HIS A 318 28.89 -149.13 40.15
C HIS A 318 28.28 -148.70 41.48
N LEU A 319 26.97 -148.42 41.48
CA LEU A 319 26.18 -148.16 42.68
C LEU A 319 25.41 -149.42 43.10
N ASP A 320 25.29 -149.62 44.41
CA ASP A 320 24.60 -150.76 45.02
C ASP A 320 23.07 -150.70 44.79
N LEU A 321 22.45 -151.84 44.44
CA LEU A 321 21.08 -151.95 43.92
C LEU A 321 20.02 -151.38 44.90
N HIS A 322 20.27 -151.49 46.20
CA HIS A 322 19.37 -150.96 47.22
C HIS A 322 19.40 -149.42 47.33
N SER A 323 20.58 -148.82 47.14
CA SER A 323 20.75 -147.35 47.13
C SER A 323 20.12 -146.73 45.88
N LEU A 324 20.22 -147.42 44.74
CA LEU A 324 19.54 -147.09 43.48
C LEU A 324 18.03 -147.14 43.62
N ARG A 325 17.46 -148.16 44.28
CA ARG A 325 16.01 -148.26 44.50
C ARG A 325 15.47 -147.13 45.40
N ARG A 326 16.20 -146.75 46.45
CA ARG A 326 15.79 -145.65 47.33
C ARG A 326 15.85 -144.30 46.62
N LYS A 327 16.97 -144.01 45.93
CA LYS A 327 17.11 -142.81 45.09
C LYS A 327 16.08 -142.78 43.96
N HIS A 328 15.76 -143.92 43.36
CA HIS A 328 14.72 -144.00 42.34
C HIS A 328 13.34 -143.64 42.92
N ALA A 329 12.99 -144.14 44.11
CA ALA A 329 11.73 -143.77 44.75
C ALA A 329 11.66 -142.29 45.15
N GLU A 330 12.77 -141.72 45.65
CA GLU A 330 12.90 -140.28 45.96
C GLU A 330 12.78 -139.43 44.68
N LEU A 331 13.51 -139.77 43.62
CA LEU A 331 13.43 -139.09 42.31
C LEU A 331 12.04 -139.22 41.69
N VAL A 332 11.36 -140.35 41.82
CA VAL A 332 9.98 -140.53 41.34
C VAL A 332 9.00 -139.64 42.13
N GLY A 333 9.21 -139.46 43.43
CA GLY A 333 8.42 -138.53 44.25
C GLY A 333 8.71 -137.05 43.94
N GLU A 334 9.97 -136.71 43.68
CA GLU A 334 10.34 -135.35 43.24
C GLU A 334 9.81 -135.06 41.84
N LEU A 335 9.89 -136.02 40.91
CA LEU A 335 9.33 -135.91 39.56
C LEU A 335 7.82 -135.72 39.62
N SER A 336 7.07 -136.47 40.44
CA SER A 336 5.62 -136.30 40.54
C SER A 336 5.23 -134.94 41.13
N ASN A 337 5.98 -134.44 42.12
CA ASN A 337 5.80 -133.09 42.65
C ASN A 337 6.13 -132.00 41.62
N LEU A 338 7.15 -132.20 40.79
CA LEU A 338 7.52 -131.27 39.72
C LEU A 338 6.49 -131.29 38.59
N TYR A 339 6.01 -132.46 38.16
CA TYR A 339 4.92 -132.59 37.19
C TYR A 339 3.65 -131.91 37.68
N HIS A 340 3.30 -132.06 38.96
CA HIS A 340 2.12 -131.39 39.51
C HIS A 340 2.29 -129.86 39.57
N LYS A 341 3.50 -129.35 39.79
CA LYS A 341 3.81 -127.90 39.72
C LYS A 341 3.81 -127.39 38.28
N GLU A 342 4.36 -128.15 37.34
CA GLU A 342 4.33 -127.84 35.90
C GLU A 342 2.88 -127.78 35.41
N GLU A 343 2.07 -128.78 35.77
CA GLU A 343 0.65 -128.82 35.42
C GLU A 343 -0.10 -127.60 35.98
N LYS A 344 0.10 -127.25 37.26
CA LYS A 344 -0.48 -126.03 37.85
C LYS A 344 -0.03 -124.74 37.17
N LEU A 345 1.24 -124.65 36.78
CA LEU A 345 1.74 -123.46 36.08
C LEU A 345 1.12 -123.34 34.67
N LEU A 346 0.99 -124.44 33.94
CA LEU A 346 0.43 -124.48 32.58
C LEU A 346 -1.09 -124.34 32.55
N SER A 347 -1.81 -124.88 33.55
CA SER A 347 -3.28 -124.90 33.56
C SER A 347 -3.90 -123.67 34.20
N GLU A 348 -3.29 -123.10 35.23
CA GLU A 348 -3.87 -122.00 36.03
C GLU A 348 -3.06 -120.70 35.87
N ASN A 349 -1.79 -120.69 36.27
CA ASN A 349 -1.05 -119.43 36.43
C ASN A 349 -0.70 -118.72 35.10
N ILE A 350 -0.25 -119.46 34.08
CA ILE A 350 0.09 -118.87 32.77
C ILE A 350 -1.17 -118.33 32.08
N PRO A 351 -2.29 -119.08 31.99
CA PRO A 351 -3.54 -118.57 31.45
C PRO A 351 -4.05 -117.31 32.16
N ASP A 352 -4.00 -117.28 33.50
CA ASP A 352 -4.45 -116.12 34.30
C ASP A 352 -3.59 -114.87 34.03
N LEU A 353 -2.25 -115.02 33.98
CA LEU A 353 -1.36 -113.91 33.67
C LEU A 353 -1.50 -113.43 32.21
N CYS A 354 -1.63 -114.34 31.24
CA CYS A 354 -1.90 -113.98 29.85
C CYS A 354 -3.24 -113.25 29.71
N TRP A 355 -4.23 -113.61 30.52
CA TRP A 355 -5.52 -112.93 30.56
C TRP A 355 -5.42 -111.52 31.15
N GLU A 356 -4.66 -111.34 32.23
CA GLU A 356 -4.36 -110.02 32.80
C GLU A 356 -3.58 -109.14 31.82
N LEU A 357 -2.56 -109.69 31.14
CA LEU A 357 -1.82 -108.99 30.10
C LEU A 357 -2.72 -108.59 28.91
N ALA A 358 -3.64 -109.46 28.51
CA ALA A 358 -4.61 -109.16 27.46
C ALA A 358 -5.59 -108.04 27.87
N GLN A 359 -5.99 -107.99 29.15
CA GLN A 359 -6.78 -106.86 29.68
C GLN A 359 -6.00 -105.54 29.67
N LEU A 360 -4.71 -105.58 29.99
CA LEU A 360 -3.87 -104.38 29.93
C LEU A 360 -3.68 -103.90 28.48
N GLN A 361 -3.66 -104.78 27.49
CA GLN A 361 -3.55 -104.40 26.08
C GLN A 361 -4.74 -103.54 25.60
N ASP A 362 -5.95 -103.79 26.10
CA ASP A 362 -7.12 -102.97 25.79
C ASP A 362 -6.89 -101.49 26.15
N THR A 363 -6.14 -101.22 27.23
CA THR A 363 -5.82 -99.85 27.65
C THR A 363 -4.92 -99.11 26.66
N TYR A 364 -3.94 -99.79 26.06
CA TYR A 364 -3.06 -99.21 25.04
C TYR A 364 -3.80 -98.94 23.72
N ILE A 365 -4.72 -99.84 23.33
CA ILE A 365 -5.56 -99.64 22.14
C ILE A 365 -6.49 -98.45 22.33
N LEU A 366 -7.12 -98.34 23.50
CA LEU A 366 -7.98 -97.20 23.83
C LEU A 366 -7.18 -95.90 23.91
N GLN A 367 -5.99 -95.91 24.54
CA GLN A 367 -5.10 -94.75 24.58
C GLN A 367 -4.79 -94.25 23.16
N GLY A 368 -4.42 -95.16 22.23
CA GLY A 368 -4.17 -94.78 20.84
C GLY A 368 -5.38 -94.16 20.13
N ASP A 369 -6.60 -94.64 20.37
CA ASP A 369 -7.83 -94.04 19.81
C ASP A 369 -8.13 -92.66 20.42
N TYR A 370 -7.91 -92.48 21.72
CA TYR A 370 -8.06 -91.18 22.37
C TYR A 370 -7.00 -90.19 21.92
N ASP A 371 -5.74 -90.59 21.79
CA ASP A 371 -4.67 -89.76 21.25
C ASP A 371 -5.00 -89.31 19.82
N LEU A 372 -5.53 -90.21 18.98
CA LEU A 372 -5.98 -89.87 17.63
C LEU A 372 -7.16 -88.87 17.65
N LYS A 373 -8.10 -89.00 18.58
CA LYS A 373 -9.20 -88.04 18.77
C LYS A 373 -8.69 -86.67 19.24
N VAL A 374 -7.74 -86.64 20.17
CA VAL A 374 -7.12 -85.40 20.67
C VAL A 374 -6.38 -84.71 19.52
N MET A 375 -5.54 -85.42 18.77
CA MET A 375 -4.83 -84.87 17.61
C MET A 375 -5.79 -84.29 16.56
N ARG A 376 -6.94 -84.93 16.33
CA ARG A 376 -7.98 -84.39 15.42
C ARG A 376 -8.57 -83.08 15.93
N GLN A 377 -8.84 -83.00 17.22
CA GLN A 377 -9.39 -81.80 17.84
C GLN A 377 -8.36 -80.67 17.89
N GLU A 378 -7.11 -80.95 18.24
CA GLU A 378 -6.03 -79.97 18.24
C GLU A 378 -5.80 -79.39 16.85
N TYR A 379 -5.82 -80.24 15.81
CA TYR A 379 -5.74 -79.79 14.44
C TYR A 379 -6.90 -78.85 14.08
N TYR A 380 -8.14 -79.23 14.42
CA TYR A 380 -9.32 -78.39 14.19
C TYR A 380 -9.23 -77.04 14.94
N ILE A 381 -8.81 -77.06 16.21
CA ILE A 381 -8.56 -75.86 17.02
C ILE A 381 -7.46 -74.98 16.39
N SER A 382 -6.40 -75.58 15.84
CA SER A 382 -5.33 -74.83 15.18
C SER A 382 -5.83 -74.08 13.94
N ARG A 383 -6.70 -74.71 13.14
CA ARG A 383 -7.36 -74.09 11.98
C ARG A 383 -8.34 -73.00 12.40
N GLN A 384 -9.13 -73.21 13.46
CA GLN A 384 -10.00 -72.18 14.03
C GLN A 384 -9.20 -70.97 14.53
N LYS A 385 -8.07 -71.20 15.23
CA LYS A 385 -7.18 -70.11 15.68
C LYS A 385 -6.62 -69.32 14.50
N ALA A 386 -6.21 -70.00 13.42
CA ALA A 386 -5.74 -69.32 12.21
C ALA A 386 -6.84 -68.44 11.59
N PHE A 387 -8.08 -68.95 11.49
CA PHE A 387 -9.22 -68.18 11.00
C PHE A 387 -9.53 -66.95 11.87
N ILE A 388 -9.57 -67.14 13.19
CA ILE A 388 -9.78 -66.06 14.16
C ILE A 388 -8.69 -65.00 14.02
N ASN A 389 -7.42 -65.40 13.85
CA ASN A 389 -6.33 -64.45 13.62
C ASN A 389 -6.52 -63.63 12.34
N HIS A 390 -7.00 -64.23 11.24
CA HIS A 390 -7.32 -63.49 10.02
C HIS A 390 -8.45 -62.47 10.24
N LEU A 391 -9.51 -62.86 10.97
CA LEU A 391 -10.61 -61.95 11.32
C LEU A 391 -10.16 -60.81 12.25
N ILE A 392 -9.35 -61.12 13.27
CA ILE A 392 -8.78 -60.12 14.17
C ILE A 392 -7.92 -59.13 13.38
N ASN A 393 -7.09 -59.62 12.46
CA ASN A 393 -6.27 -58.75 11.60
C ASN A 393 -7.13 -57.86 10.69
N GLN A 394 -8.21 -58.40 10.11
CA GLN A 394 -9.15 -57.61 9.33
C GLN A 394 -9.83 -56.53 10.19
N LEU A 395 -10.31 -56.89 11.38
CA LEU A 395 -10.92 -55.94 12.31
C LEU A 395 -9.92 -54.86 12.76
N ALA A 396 -8.68 -55.25 13.07
CA ALA A 396 -7.62 -54.34 13.50
C ALA A 396 -7.30 -53.31 12.41
N ARG A 397 -7.24 -53.70 11.13
CA ARG A 397 -7.05 -52.76 10.01
C ARG A 397 -8.18 -51.75 9.92
N HIS A 398 -9.43 -52.18 10.05
CA HIS A 398 -10.58 -51.27 10.06
C HIS A 398 -10.59 -50.33 11.26
N GLN A 399 -10.29 -50.84 12.46
CA GLN A 399 -10.21 -50.03 13.67
C GLN A 399 -9.09 -49.02 13.57
N PHE A 400 -7.92 -49.42 13.06
CA PHE A 400 -6.80 -48.52 12.81
C PHE A 400 -7.20 -47.40 11.84
N LEU A 401 -7.82 -47.74 10.71
CA LEU A 401 -8.29 -46.75 9.75
C LEU A 401 -9.31 -45.79 10.37
N LYS A 402 -10.26 -46.31 11.15
CA LYS A 402 -11.25 -45.50 11.86
C LYS A 402 -10.60 -44.53 12.85
N ILE A 403 -9.63 -45.00 13.64
CA ILE A 403 -8.89 -44.17 14.60
C ILE A 403 -8.08 -43.10 13.86
N ALA A 404 -7.41 -43.45 12.76
CA ALA A 404 -6.65 -42.50 11.95
C ALA A 404 -7.55 -41.38 11.41
N CYS A 405 -8.71 -41.71 10.83
CA CYS A 405 -9.69 -40.71 10.39
C CYS A 405 -10.23 -39.84 11.55
N GLN A 406 -10.40 -40.40 12.75
CA GLN A 406 -10.86 -39.64 13.91
C GLN A 406 -9.79 -38.67 14.44
N LEU A 407 -8.53 -39.11 14.48
CA LEU A 407 -7.40 -38.26 14.87
C LEU A 407 -7.23 -37.12 13.88
N GLU A 408 -7.29 -37.41 12.59
CA GLU A 408 -7.22 -36.40 11.54
C GLU A 408 -8.38 -35.41 11.60
N LYS A 409 -9.62 -35.88 11.82
CA LYS A 409 -10.76 -34.99 12.05
C LYS A 409 -10.50 -34.06 13.24
N LYS A 410 -9.91 -34.56 14.32
CA LYS A 410 -9.59 -33.75 15.51
C LYS A 410 -8.52 -32.70 15.20
N THR A 411 -7.47 -33.04 14.45
CA THR A 411 -6.43 -32.08 14.06
C THR A 411 -6.98 -31.02 13.11
N MET A 412 -7.79 -31.41 12.12
CA MET A 412 -8.46 -30.47 11.20
C MET A 412 -9.40 -29.51 11.96
N LEU A 413 -10.18 -30.01 12.92
CA LEU A 413 -11.04 -29.15 13.75
C LEU A 413 -10.20 -28.22 14.65
N GLY A 414 -9.06 -28.68 15.16
CA GLY A 414 -8.12 -27.85 15.91
C GLY A 414 -7.54 -26.72 15.05
N ALA A 415 -7.09 -27.03 13.83
CA ALA A 415 -6.62 -26.04 12.87
C ALA A 415 -7.73 -25.03 12.51
N TYR A 416 -8.95 -25.51 12.26
CA TYR A 416 -10.11 -24.66 12.02
C TYR A 416 -10.40 -23.70 13.19
N ALA A 417 -10.35 -24.20 14.44
CA ALA A 417 -10.55 -23.37 15.62
C ALA A 417 -9.47 -22.27 15.73
N LEU A 418 -8.20 -22.60 15.47
CA LEU A 418 -7.10 -21.63 15.44
C LEU A 418 -7.29 -20.59 14.34
N LEU A 419 -7.67 -21.01 13.13
CA LEU A 419 -7.98 -20.10 12.03
C LEU A 419 -9.14 -19.14 12.39
N LYS A 420 -10.18 -19.64 13.07
CA LYS A 420 -11.29 -18.81 13.55
C LYS A 420 -10.85 -17.79 14.60
N VAL A 421 -9.92 -18.14 15.48
CA VAL A 421 -9.32 -17.19 16.43
C VAL A 421 -8.55 -16.11 15.68
N ILE A 422 -7.67 -16.49 14.74
CA ILE A 422 -6.90 -15.54 13.92
C ILE A 422 -7.83 -14.60 13.14
N GLU A 423 -8.89 -15.13 12.52
CA GLU A 423 -9.90 -14.33 11.82
C GLU A 423 -10.55 -13.30 12.76
N SER A 424 -10.91 -13.71 13.98
CA SER A 424 -11.51 -12.81 14.97
C SER A 424 -10.54 -11.73 15.46
N GLU A 425 -9.26 -12.06 15.65
CA GLU A 425 -8.23 -11.10 16.03
C GLU A 425 -7.97 -10.09 14.90
N LEU A 426 -7.81 -10.56 13.66
CA LEU A 426 -7.64 -9.70 12.48
C LEU A 426 -8.83 -8.76 12.28
N GLN A 427 -10.06 -9.25 12.46
CA GLN A 427 -11.25 -8.42 12.43
C GLN A 427 -11.26 -7.37 13.56
N GLY A 428 -10.80 -7.76 14.75
CA GLY A 428 -10.56 -6.86 15.87
C GLY A 428 -9.58 -5.74 15.51
N TYR A 429 -8.41 -6.09 14.97
CA TYR A 429 -7.41 -5.12 14.50
C TYR A 429 -7.93 -4.20 13.40
N LEU A 430 -8.67 -4.75 12.43
CA LEU A 430 -9.26 -3.97 11.35
C LEU A 430 -10.29 -2.97 11.90
N SER A 431 -11.15 -3.38 12.82
CA SER A 431 -12.13 -2.49 13.47
C SER A 431 -11.46 -1.39 14.29
N ALA A 432 -10.42 -1.72 15.07
CA ALA A 432 -9.65 -0.76 15.84
C ALA A 432 -8.92 0.25 14.94
N THR A 433 -8.35 -0.22 13.84
CA THR A 433 -7.67 0.63 12.84
C THR A 433 -8.67 1.54 12.15
N LYS A 434 -9.83 1.01 11.72
CA LYS A 434 -10.93 1.82 11.17
C LYS A 434 -11.40 2.88 12.14
N GLY A 435 -11.52 2.56 13.44
CA GLY A 435 -11.87 3.50 14.49
C GLY A 435 -10.77 4.53 14.82
N ARG A 436 -9.50 4.23 14.56
CA ARG A 436 -8.40 5.22 14.62
C ARG A 436 -8.45 6.15 13.41
N VAL A 437 -8.59 5.59 12.22
CA VAL A 437 -8.70 6.37 10.97
C VAL A 437 -9.88 7.33 11.02
N SER A 438 -11.05 6.89 11.49
CA SER A 438 -12.21 7.77 11.63
C SER A 438 -11.95 8.92 12.61
N ARG A 439 -11.25 8.67 13.73
CA ARG A 439 -10.84 9.73 14.67
C ARG A 439 -9.83 10.70 14.06
N CYS A 440 -8.85 10.20 13.30
CA CYS A 440 -7.91 11.07 12.57
C CYS A 440 -8.64 11.94 11.54
N LEU A 441 -9.58 11.37 10.79
CA LEU A 441 -10.41 12.13 9.84
C LEU A 441 -11.26 13.18 10.55
N ALA A 442 -11.85 12.84 11.70
CA ALA A 442 -12.61 13.80 12.51
C ALA A 442 -11.72 14.92 13.07
N LEU A 443 -10.46 14.63 13.44
CA LEU A 443 -9.49 15.64 13.85
C LEU A 443 -9.07 16.54 12.70
N ILE A 444 -8.88 15.99 11.50
CA ILE A 444 -8.59 16.78 10.29
C ILE A 444 -9.76 17.70 9.97
N GLN A 445 -10.99 17.19 10.06
CA GLN A 445 -12.20 17.98 9.84
C GLN A 445 -12.39 19.06 10.91
N ALA A 446 -12.16 18.73 12.19
CA ALA A 446 -12.18 19.72 13.27
C ALA A 446 -11.06 20.77 13.11
N ALA A 447 -9.88 20.38 12.61
CA ALA A 447 -8.80 21.31 12.32
C ALA A 447 -9.14 22.24 11.15
N SER A 448 -9.81 21.75 10.10
CA SER A 448 -10.31 22.61 9.02
C SER A 448 -11.37 23.59 9.51
N ASP A 449 -12.28 23.16 10.39
CA ASP A 449 -13.31 24.03 10.97
C ASP A 449 -12.70 25.11 11.88
N VAL A 450 -11.62 24.80 12.61
CA VAL A 450 -10.86 25.79 13.40
C VAL A 450 -10.08 26.75 12.49
N GLN A 451 -9.63 26.30 11.31
CA GLN A 451 -8.99 27.17 10.33
C GLN A 451 -9.96 28.24 9.79
N GLU A 452 -11.25 27.92 9.65
CA GLU A 452 -12.31 28.89 9.30
C GLU A 452 -12.54 29.95 10.39
N GLN A 453 -12.15 29.68 11.64
CA GLN A 453 -12.21 30.62 12.78
C GLN A 453 -10.98 31.52 12.91
N GLY A 454 -10.09 31.54 11.93
CA GLY A 454 -9.00 32.51 11.84
C GLY A 454 -9.51 33.90 11.49
N ALA A 455 -10.10 34.59 12.47
CA ALA A 455 -10.43 36.01 12.36
C ALA A 455 -9.14 36.80 12.13
N VAL A 456 -9.15 37.66 11.11
CA VAL A 456 -8.11 38.66 10.90
C VAL A 456 -8.13 39.60 12.10
N ASP A 457 -6.97 39.82 12.72
CA ASP A 457 -6.82 40.73 13.86
C ASP A 457 -7.31 42.14 13.48
N ASP A 458 -8.02 42.80 14.39
CA ASP A 458 -8.57 44.15 14.15
C ASP A 458 -7.46 45.20 13.93
N GLN A 459 -6.23 44.90 14.36
CA GLN A 459 -5.06 45.77 14.14
C GLN A 459 -4.41 45.60 12.76
N ASP A 460 -4.74 44.54 12.02
CA ASP A 460 -4.11 44.26 10.72
C ASP A 460 -4.77 45.07 9.59
N THR A 461 -4.38 46.34 9.49
CA THR A 461 -4.92 47.30 8.51
C THR A 461 -4.72 46.82 7.06
N PHE A 462 -3.72 45.99 6.81
CA PHE A 462 -3.42 45.47 5.47
C PHE A 462 -4.47 44.45 5.02
N LEU A 463 -4.76 43.45 5.84
CA LEU A 463 -5.75 42.42 5.49
C LEU A 463 -7.18 42.98 5.42
N HIS A 464 -7.51 43.97 6.26
CA HIS A 464 -8.76 44.72 6.14
C HIS A 464 -8.83 45.54 4.85
N GLY A 465 -7.72 46.16 4.42
CA GLY A 465 -7.65 46.86 3.13
C GLY A 465 -7.79 45.92 1.92
N VAL A 466 -7.23 44.71 1.99
CA VAL A 466 -7.41 43.68 0.95
C VAL A 466 -8.87 43.24 0.87
N ARG A 467 -9.55 43.02 2.01
CA ARG A 467 -11.00 42.73 2.04
C ARG A 467 -11.78 43.85 1.37
N ASP A 468 -11.51 45.09 1.71
CA ASP A 468 -12.27 46.24 1.19
C ASP A 468 -12.14 46.31 -0.34
N LEU A 469 -10.93 46.10 -0.87
CA LEU A 469 -10.72 45.98 -2.31
C LEU A 469 -11.51 44.81 -2.92
N LEU A 470 -11.49 43.62 -2.32
CA LEU A 470 -12.23 42.46 -2.83
C LEU A 470 -13.75 42.66 -2.80
N SER A 471 -14.27 43.37 -1.78
CA SER A 471 -15.69 43.67 -1.64
C SER A 471 -16.21 44.62 -2.74
N ILE A 472 -15.36 45.54 -3.19
CA ILE A 472 -15.68 46.47 -4.29
C ILE A 472 -15.85 45.71 -5.62
N HIS A 473 -15.10 44.63 -5.84
CA HIS A 473 -15.18 43.84 -7.07
C HIS A 473 -16.37 42.89 -7.12
N SER A 474 -16.87 42.45 -5.97
CA SER A 474 -17.92 41.43 -5.88
C SER A 474 -19.36 41.99 -5.87
N ASN A 475 -19.55 43.32 -6.01
CA ASN A 475 -20.86 44.01 -6.03
C ASN A 475 -21.80 43.62 -4.86
N ALA A 476 -21.24 43.13 -3.76
CA ALA A 476 -22.00 42.84 -2.55
C ALA A 476 -22.23 44.14 -1.79
N GLN A 477 -23.27 44.90 -2.17
CA GLN A 477 -23.89 45.88 -1.29
C GLN A 477 -24.60 45.14 -0.14
N ALA A 478 -23.82 44.60 0.78
CA ALA A 478 -24.27 44.13 2.07
C ALA A 478 -23.21 44.57 3.08
N GLY A 479 -23.66 45.24 4.15
CA GLY A 479 -22.82 46.04 5.05
C GLY A 479 -21.51 45.39 5.46
N LEU A 480 -20.48 46.22 5.62
CA LEU A 480 -19.15 45.87 6.11
C LEU A 480 -19.26 44.87 7.27
N SER A 481 -19.08 43.58 6.96
CA SER A 481 -19.02 42.55 7.99
C SER A 481 -17.76 42.84 8.80
N THR A 482 -17.93 43.23 10.06
CA THR A 482 -16.83 43.43 11.02
C THR A 482 -15.99 42.16 11.19
N TYR A 483 -16.56 41.00 10.88
CA TYR A 483 -15.86 39.71 10.91
C TYR A 483 -15.27 39.37 9.54
N VAL A 484 -13.96 39.13 9.51
CA VAL A 484 -13.19 38.80 8.31
C VAL A 484 -12.38 37.54 8.61
N SER A 485 -12.65 36.45 7.89
CA SER A 485 -11.86 35.23 8.00
C SER A 485 -10.72 35.25 6.98
N ALA A 486 -9.49 34.95 7.42
CA ALA A 486 -8.34 34.85 6.51
C ALA A 486 -8.54 33.83 5.37
N PRO A 487 -9.18 32.66 5.59
CA PRO A 487 -9.53 31.74 4.50
C PRO A 487 -10.54 32.31 3.51
N GLY A 488 -11.48 33.15 3.98
CA GLY A 488 -12.47 33.80 3.13
C GLY A 488 -11.84 34.79 2.14
N ILE A 489 -10.84 35.56 2.61
CA ILE A 489 -10.03 36.44 1.75
C ILE A 489 -9.29 35.60 0.69
N VAL A 490 -8.63 34.51 1.10
CA VAL A 490 -7.87 33.64 0.18
C VAL A 490 -8.79 33.03 -0.88
N GLN A 491 -9.98 32.57 -0.49
CA GLN A 491 -10.96 32.02 -1.43
C GLN A 491 -11.42 33.08 -2.44
N GLN A 492 -11.71 34.31 -2.00
CA GLN A 492 -12.09 35.41 -2.90
C GLN A 492 -10.96 35.79 -3.87
N ILE A 493 -9.71 35.83 -3.41
CA ILE A 493 -8.54 36.06 -4.26
C ILE A 493 -8.39 34.94 -5.28
N SER A 494 -8.55 33.68 -4.87
CA SER A 494 -8.47 32.53 -5.78
C SER A 494 -9.58 32.55 -6.84
N GLY A 495 -10.79 33.02 -6.48
CA GLY A 495 -11.88 33.23 -7.42
C GLY A 495 -11.58 34.32 -8.45
N LEU A 496 -11.07 35.47 -8.01
CA LEU A 496 -10.64 36.53 -8.94
C LEU A 496 -9.48 36.08 -9.85
N GLN A 497 -8.58 35.26 -9.33
CA GLN A 497 -7.51 34.69 -10.14
C GLN A 497 -8.08 33.76 -11.22
N SER A 498 -9.07 32.92 -10.90
CA SER A 498 -9.76 32.13 -11.93
C SER A 498 -10.50 33.01 -12.94
N ASP A 499 -11.16 34.09 -12.51
CA ASP A 499 -11.87 35.02 -13.39
C ASP A 499 -10.92 35.79 -14.32
N LEU A 500 -9.72 36.14 -13.83
CA LEU A 500 -8.68 36.74 -14.67
C LEU A 500 -8.16 35.76 -15.71
N MET A 501 -7.99 34.48 -15.35
CA MET A 501 -7.53 33.46 -16.29
C MET A 501 -8.59 33.16 -17.35
N THR A 502 -9.88 33.15 -17.01
CA THR A 502 -10.96 33.01 -18.00
C THR A 502 -11.02 34.22 -18.91
N LEU A 503 -10.94 35.44 -18.38
CA LEU A 503 -10.96 36.65 -19.19
C LEU A 503 -9.72 36.78 -20.10
N GLN A 504 -8.54 36.34 -19.63
CA GLN A 504 -7.33 36.25 -20.46
C GLN A 504 -7.51 35.23 -21.59
N SER A 505 -8.05 34.04 -21.28
CA SER A 505 -8.38 33.03 -22.28
C SER A 505 -9.39 33.55 -23.32
N ASP A 506 -10.42 34.28 -22.88
CA ASP A 506 -11.42 34.88 -23.78
C ASP A 506 -10.79 35.96 -24.68
N LEU A 507 -9.83 36.74 -24.15
CA LEU A 507 -9.10 37.75 -24.91
C LEU A 507 -8.12 37.13 -25.93
N GLU A 508 -7.45 36.05 -25.56
CA GLU A 508 -6.46 35.36 -26.41
C GLU A 508 -7.10 34.45 -27.47
N HIS A 509 -8.26 33.84 -27.17
CA HIS A 509 -8.86 32.83 -28.03
C HIS A 509 -10.23 33.25 -28.59
N ALA A 510 -11.19 33.60 -27.73
CA ALA A 510 -12.56 33.85 -28.17
C ALA A 510 -12.68 35.11 -29.06
N LEU A 511 -12.06 36.23 -28.65
CA LEU A 511 -12.10 37.48 -29.40
C LEU A 511 -11.44 37.40 -30.80
N PRO A 512 -10.24 36.80 -30.95
CA PRO A 512 -9.65 36.58 -32.28
C PRO A 512 -10.46 35.61 -33.14
N GLU A 513 -11.03 34.56 -32.55
CA GLU A 513 -11.90 33.62 -33.27
C GLU A 513 -13.18 34.29 -33.77
N ASP A 514 -13.85 35.09 -32.93
CA ASP A 514 -15.04 35.85 -33.31
C ASP A 514 -14.72 36.93 -34.35
N ARG A 515 -13.59 37.62 -34.20
CA ARG A 515 -13.10 38.57 -35.21
C ARG A 515 -12.85 37.87 -36.54
N ASN A 516 -12.18 36.71 -36.54
CA ASN A 516 -11.93 35.92 -37.74
C ASN A 516 -13.25 35.41 -38.35
N ARG A 517 -14.22 35.00 -37.53
CA ARG A 517 -15.56 34.63 -37.98
C ARG A 517 -16.27 35.80 -38.67
N CYS A 518 -16.32 36.99 -38.04
CA CYS A 518 -16.91 38.17 -38.65
C CYS A 518 -16.19 38.60 -39.94
N ILE A 519 -14.86 38.52 -39.98
CA ILE A 519 -14.09 38.82 -41.20
C ILE A 519 -14.45 37.82 -42.30
N ASN A 520 -14.54 36.53 -41.98
CA ASN A 520 -14.94 35.50 -42.95
C ASN A 520 -16.38 35.73 -43.45
N GLU A 521 -17.32 36.04 -42.56
CA GLU A 521 -18.70 36.39 -42.93
C GLU A 521 -18.73 37.61 -43.86
N LEU A 522 -17.97 38.68 -43.54
CA LEU A 522 -17.83 39.84 -44.41
C LEU A 522 -17.22 39.47 -45.77
N CYS A 523 -16.18 38.63 -45.80
CA CYS A 523 -15.59 38.14 -47.04
C CYS A 523 -16.60 37.35 -47.88
N THR A 524 -17.44 36.50 -47.26
CA THR A 524 -18.51 35.80 -47.99
C THR A 524 -19.59 36.74 -48.51
N PHE A 525 -19.96 37.78 -47.74
CA PHE A 525 -20.86 38.84 -48.20
C PHE A 525 -20.28 39.64 -49.37
N ILE A 526 -18.99 39.94 -49.33
CA ILE A 526 -18.30 40.62 -50.44
C ILE A 526 -18.29 39.70 -51.67
N GLN A 527 -18.02 38.40 -51.51
CA GLN A 527 -18.08 37.45 -52.63
C GLN A 527 -19.48 37.32 -53.23
N SER A 528 -20.54 37.29 -52.41
CA SER A 528 -21.91 37.26 -52.92
C SER A 528 -22.31 38.56 -53.62
N LEU A 529 -21.90 39.72 -53.08
CA LEU A 529 -22.02 41.02 -53.74
C LEU A 529 -21.25 41.06 -55.06
N GLN A 530 -20.04 40.51 -55.11
CA GLN A 530 -19.25 40.41 -56.34
C GLN A 530 -19.95 39.53 -57.38
N GLN A 531 -20.55 38.40 -56.99
CA GLN A 531 -21.34 37.58 -57.92
C GLN A 531 -22.59 38.29 -58.45
N LEU A 532 -23.23 39.14 -57.63
CA LEU A 532 -24.39 39.94 -58.04
C LEU A 532 -23.99 41.07 -59.00
N LEU A 533 -22.88 41.76 -58.72
CA LEU A 533 -22.41 42.90 -59.50
C LEU A 533 -21.69 42.48 -60.79
N PHE A 534 -21.02 41.32 -60.78
CA PHE A 534 -20.23 40.80 -61.89
C PHE A 534 -20.64 39.35 -62.20
N SER A 535 -21.39 39.16 -63.28
CA SER A 535 -21.97 37.84 -63.57
C SER A 535 -20.98 36.77 -64.07
N SER A 536 -19.71 37.11 -64.33
CA SER A 536 -18.73 36.13 -64.84
C SER A 536 -17.24 36.51 -64.78
N SER A 537 -16.85 37.75 -64.45
CA SER A 537 -15.44 38.16 -64.21
C SER A 537 -15.36 39.54 -63.54
N THR A 538 -14.43 39.73 -62.60
CA THR A 538 -14.14 40.99 -61.89
C THR A 538 -13.57 42.11 -62.77
N THR A 539 -13.33 41.84 -64.06
CA THR A 539 -12.86 42.82 -65.06
C THR A 539 -13.96 43.38 -65.97
N ALA A 540 -15.22 42.96 -65.82
CA ALA A 540 -16.35 43.55 -66.52
C ALA A 540 -16.87 44.81 -65.80
N GLN A 541 -17.51 45.75 -66.51
CA GLN A 541 -18.13 46.92 -65.86
C GLN A 541 -19.24 46.47 -64.89
N PRO A 542 -19.31 47.05 -63.68
CA PRO A 542 -20.31 46.65 -62.68
C PRO A 542 -21.72 46.98 -63.17
N ILE A 543 -22.60 45.99 -63.15
CA ILE A 543 -24.00 46.17 -63.54
C ILE A 543 -24.75 46.71 -62.32
N LEU A 544 -24.85 48.04 -62.22
CA LEU A 544 -25.48 48.74 -61.07
C LEU A 544 -27.02 48.74 -61.13
N THR A 545 -27.60 48.41 -62.27
CA THR A 545 -29.05 48.32 -62.46
C THR A 545 -29.51 46.86 -62.38
N PRO A 546 -30.45 46.52 -61.48
CA PRO A 546 -31.04 45.20 -61.43
C PRO A 546 -31.59 44.81 -62.81
N ARG A 547 -31.30 43.60 -63.29
CA ARG A 547 -31.62 43.17 -64.67
C ARG A 547 -33.10 43.32 -65.04
N SER A 548 -34.01 43.22 -64.07
CA SER A 548 -35.44 43.49 -64.26
C SER A 548 -35.72 44.96 -64.58
N LEU A 549 -35.07 45.88 -63.85
CA LEU A 549 -35.23 47.32 -63.99
C LEU A 549 -34.56 47.88 -65.26
N MET A 550 -33.47 47.26 -65.72
CA MET A 550 -32.84 47.64 -66.99
C MET A 550 -33.77 47.44 -68.18
N LYS A 551 -34.57 46.35 -68.19
CA LYS A 551 -35.59 46.13 -69.22
C LYS A 551 -36.68 47.21 -69.20
N GLU A 552 -37.18 47.56 -68.00
CA GLU A 552 -38.21 48.59 -67.85
C GLU A 552 -37.70 50.00 -68.21
N LEU A 553 -36.43 50.31 -67.90
CA LEU A 553 -35.81 51.59 -68.27
C LEU A 553 -35.62 51.73 -69.79
N ASP A 554 -35.22 50.66 -70.48
CA ASP A 554 -35.12 50.67 -71.95
C ASP A 554 -36.50 50.90 -72.61
N GLU A 555 -37.58 50.38 -72.01
CA GLU A 555 -38.94 50.64 -72.46
C GLU A 555 -39.38 52.08 -72.18
N MET A 556 -39.03 52.61 -71.00
CA MET A 556 -39.31 54.01 -70.63
C MET A 556 -38.57 55.00 -71.53
N GLU A 557 -37.31 54.74 -71.89
CA GLU A 557 -36.53 55.61 -72.77
C GLU A 557 -37.16 55.72 -74.17
N LYS A 558 -37.72 54.61 -74.69
CA LYS A 558 -38.49 54.61 -75.94
C LYS A 558 -39.75 55.47 -75.86
N ILE A 559 -40.42 55.50 -74.70
CA ILE A 559 -41.60 56.35 -74.49
C ILE A 559 -41.18 57.82 -74.38
N ASN A 560 -40.10 58.11 -73.66
CA ASN A 560 -39.62 59.48 -73.46
C ASN A 560 -39.17 60.14 -74.77
N ALA A 561 -38.52 59.38 -75.65
CA ALA A 561 -38.16 59.85 -77.00
C ALA A 561 -39.41 60.27 -77.81
N LYS A 562 -40.51 59.52 -77.70
CA LYS A 562 -41.79 59.87 -78.36
C LYS A 562 -42.41 61.14 -77.76
N LEU A 563 -42.33 61.32 -76.44
CA LEU A 563 -42.87 62.50 -75.77
C LEU A 563 -42.08 63.76 -76.14
N SER A 564 -40.75 63.69 -76.18
CA SER A 564 -39.90 64.83 -76.56
C SER A 564 -40.25 65.37 -77.94
N ALA A 565 -40.47 64.48 -78.92
CA ALA A 565 -40.87 64.88 -80.27
C ALA A 565 -42.20 65.65 -80.30
N ALA A 566 -43.18 65.26 -79.49
CA ALA A 566 -44.47 65.95 -79.41
C ALA A 566 -44.37 67.34 -78.75
N VAL A 567 -43.48 67.51 -77.77
CA VAL A 567 -43.28 68.81 -77.09
C VAL A 567 -42.63 69.83 -78.02
N GLU A 568 -41.65 69.43 -78.82
CA GLU A 568 -41.00 70.34 -79.78
C GLU A 568 -42.03 70.94 -80.77
N GLU A 569 -42.98 70.13 -81.26
CA GLU A 569 -44.05 70.59 -82.16
C GLU A 569 -44.90 71.69 -81.52
N VAL A 570 -45.30 71.54 -80.25
CA VAL A 570 -46.11 72.53 -79.53
C VAL A 570 -45.34 73.83 -79.29
N THR A 571 -44.06 73.75 -78.95
CA THR A 571 -43.25 74.95 -78.70
C THR A 571 -43.06 75.80 -79.95
N LEU A 572 -42.94 75.16 -81.12
CA LEU A 572 -42.80 75.85 -82.40
C LEU A 572 -44.04 76.71 -82.72
N GLU A 573 -45.23 76.18 -82.46
CA GLU A 573 -46.49 76.92 -82.64
C GLU A 573 -46.62 78.09 -81.66
N HIS A 574 -46.18 77.93 -80.41
CA HIS A 574 -46.19 79.01 -79.43
C HIS A 574 -45.30 80.19 -79.85
N CYS A 575 -44.08 79.91 -80.33
CA CYS A 575 -43.13 80.93 -80.79
C CYS A 575 -43.70 81.76 -81.95
N LYS A 576 -44.33 81.11 -82.93
CA LYS A 576 -44.99 81.81 -84.07
C LYS A 576 -46.03 82.82 -83.58
N LYS A 577 -46.86 82.43 -82.61
CA LYS A 577 -47.92 83.29 -82.08
C LYS A 577 -47.38 84.47 -81.27
N ASN A 578 -46.28 84.27 -80.55
CA ASN A 578 -45.64 85.33 -79.76
C ASN A 578 -45.03 86.43 -80.64
N GLU A 579 -44.44 86.08 -81.78
CA GLU A 579 -43.90 87.08 -82.72
C GLU A 579 -45.00 87.97 -83.31
N ILE A 580 -46.18 87.40 -83.61
CA ILE A 580 -47.33 88.18 -84.09
C ILE A 580 -47.77 89.26 -83.07
N VAL A 581 -47.74 88.92 -81.77
CA VAL A 581 -48.14 89.84 -80.69
C VAL A 581 -47.13 90.98 -80.51
N LYS A 582 -45.82 90.72 -80.67
CA LYS A 582 -44.79 91.77 -80.55
C LYS A 582 -44.93 92.85 -81.62
N HIS A 583 -45.22 92.47 -82.86
CA HIS A 583 -45.28 93.42 -83.98
C HIS A 583 -46.48 94.40 -83.92
N HIS A 584 -47.56 94.09 -83.21
CA HIS A 584 -48.80 94.90 -83.16
C HIS A 584 -49.12 95.46 -81.75
N SER A 585 -48.10 95.74 -80.96
CA SER A 585 -48.25 96.05 -79.52
C SER A 585 -49.13 97.26 -79.19
N GLN A 586 -49.07 98.34 -79.98
CA GLN A 586 -49.87 99.55 -79.73
C GLN A 586 -51.35 99.35 -80.05
N GLU A 587 -51.66 98.65 -81.15
CA GLU A 587 -53.03 98.32 -81.55
C GLU A 587 -53.67 97.34 -80.58
N VAL A 588 -52.94 96.32 -80.12
CA VAL A 588 -53.43 95.38 -79.08
C VAL A 588 -53.66 96.12 -77.76
N GLY A 589 -52.85 97.12 -77.42
CA GLY A 589 -53.04 97.96 -76.23
C GLY A 589 -54.27 98.88 -76.32
N LEU A 590 -54.58 99.40 -77.51
CA LEU A 590 -55.81 100.16 -77.77
C LEU A 590 -57.03 99.24 -77.81
N GLN A 591 -56.97 98.09 -78.48
CA GLN A 591 -58.03 97.09 -78.47
C GLN A 591 -58.34 96.60 -77.05
N ARG A 592 -57.32 96.35 -76.22
CA ARG A 592 -57.52 96.00 -74.80
C ARG A 592 -58.22 97.13 -74.03
N ARG A 593 -57.86 98.40 -74.25
CA ARG A 593 -58.54 99.53 -73.59
C ARG A 593 -59.97 99.72 -74.06
N VAL A 594 -60.22 99.65 -75.38
CA VAL A 594 -61.58 99.72 -75.95
C VAL A 594 -62.43 98.54 -75.46
N PHE A 595 -61.87 97.33 -75.42
CA PHE A 595 -62.56 96.15 -74.89
C PHE A 595 -62.93 96.36 -73.42
N VAL A 596 -62.02 96.87 -72.60
CA VAL A 596 -62.30 97.15 -71.18
C VAL A 596 -63.34 98.26 -71.01
N ASP A 597 -63.23 99.39 -71.73
CA ASP A 597 -64.16 100.51 -71.60
C ASP A 597 -65.57 100.15 -72.12
N PHE A 598 -65.67 99.29 -73.14
CA PHE A 598 -66.94 98.79 -73.67
C PHE A 598 -67.72 97.96 -72.65
N PHE A 599 -67.05 97.07 -71.90
CA PHE A 599 -67.74 96.22 -70.91
C PHE A 599 -67.93 96.91 -69.55
N CYS A 600 -67.04 97.83 -69.17
CA CYS A 600 -67.01 98.34 -67.79
C CYS A 600 -67.57 99.76 -67.61
N ASN A 601 -67.54 100.66 -68.60
CA ASN A 601 -68.02 102.05 -68.44
C ASN A 601 -68.52 102.66 -69.77
N PRO A 602 -69.69 102.24 -70.29
CA PRO A 602 -70.18 102.65 -71.59
C PRO A 602 -70.47 104.16 -71.69
N GLU A 603 -70.93 104.79 -70.61
CA GLU A 603 -71.17 106.25 -70.63
C GLU A 603 -69.86 107.05 -70.75
N ARG A 604 -68.74 106.52 -70.24
CA ARG A 604 -67.44 107.16 -70.39
C ARG A 604 -66.94 107.07 -71.83
N LEU A 605 -67.17 105.93 -72.49
CA LEU A 605 -66.94 105.78 -73.93
C LEU A 605 -67.84 106.75 -74.72
N ARG A 606 -69.11 106.89 -74.33
CA ARG A 606 -70.06 107.80 -74.98
C ARG A 606 -69.66 109.27 -74.82
N ASN A 607 -69.14 109.65 -73.65
CA ASN A 607 -68.59 110.98 -73.41
C ASN A 607 -67.29 111.20 -74.18
N GLN A 608 -66.39 110.22 -74.27
CA GLN A 608 -65.16 110.35 -75.08
C GLN A 608 -65.47 110.48 -76.57
N VAL A 609 -66.44 109.71 -77.07
CA VAL A 609 -66.94 109.84 -78.45
C VAL A 609 -67.66 111.19 -78.63
N GLY A 610 -68.44 111.63 -77.65
CA GLY A 610 -69.12 112.93 -77.64
C GLY A 610 -68.15 114.11 -77.67
N GLU A 611 -67.15 114.12 -76.79
CA GLU A 611 -66.06 115.12 -76.78
C GLU A 611 -65.26 115.11 -78.08
N LEU A 612 -64.99 113.93 -78.67
CA LEU A 612 -64.35 113.86 -79.98
C LEU A 612 -65.24 114.48 -81.06
N THR A 613 -66.54 114.22 -81.02
CA THR A 613 -67.49 114.74 -82.00
C THR A 613 -67.68 116.26 -81.85
N ASP A 614 -67.73 116.76 -80.62
CA ASP A 614 -67.87 118.18 -80.33
C ASP A 614 -66.56 118.94 -80.61
N ARG A 615 -65.38 118.34 -80.36
CA ARG A 615 -64.08 118.89 -80.80
C ARG A 615 -64.03 119.05 -82.32
N VAL A 616 -64.56 118.11 -83.08
CA VAL A 616 -64.64 118.20 -84.55
C VAL A 616 -65.63 119.28 -84.99
N ARG A 617 -66.72 119.49 -84.26
CA ARG A 617 -67.75 120.49 -84.62
C ARG A 617 -67.34 121.92 -84.26
N ALA A 618 -66.66 122.11 -83.13
CA ALA A 618 -66.04 123.39 -82.77
C ALA A 618 -64.95 123.82 -83.76
N LEU A 619 -64.26 122.85 -84.39
CA LEU A 619 -63.33 123.13 -85.49
C LEU A 619 -64.04 123.59 -86.80
N HIS A 620 -65.36 123.39 -86.93
CA HIS A 620 -66.10 123.78 -88.14
C HIS A 620 -66.75 125.18 -88.06
N SER A 621 -67.22 125.65 -86.89
CA SER A 621 -67.78 127.01 -86.80
C SER A 621 -66.73 128.12 -86.96
N SER A 622 -65.45 127.76 -86.84
CA SER A 622 -64.32 128.61 -87.23
C SER A 622 -64.12 128.78 -88.75
N SER A 623 -65.09 128.42 -89.62
CA SER A 623 -64.95 128.52 -91.09
C SER A 623 -65.96 129.44 -91.84
N GLU A 624 -66.88 130.16 -91.19
CA GLU A 624 -67.72 131.20 -91.83
C GLU A 624 -67.89 132.37 -90.84
N ARG A 625 -67.32 133.58 -90.94
CA ARG A 625 -66.73 134.36 -92.02
C ARG A 625 -65.35 133.87 -92.48
N ASN A 626 -65.35 133.23 -93.63
CA ASN A 626 -64.73 133.80 -94.82
C ASN A 626 -65.71 133.68 -95.97
#